data_AF-A0A3D0X5J4-F1
#
_entry.id   AF-A0A3D0X5J4-F1
#
_cell.length_a   1.000
_cell.length_b   1.000
_cell.length_c   1.000
_cell.angle_alpha   90.00
_cell.angle_beta   90.00
_cell.angle_gamma   90.00
#
_symmetry.space_group_name_H-M   'P 1'
#
loop_
_entity.id
_entity.type
_entity.pdbx_description
1 polymer ?
#
loop_
_entity_poly.entity_id
_entity_poly.type
_entity_poly.pdbx_seq_one_letter_code
_entity_poly.pdbx_strand_id
1 'polypeptide(L)' 'MSITIDFNPADMALIEKQAIAANQSVEDFIIKASMKSAHNAEYLAMIDRGIKQMQKGTGRYFTDEELEAFINGDNV' A
#
# COMPACT_ATOMS: atom_id res chain seq x y z
N MET A 1 12.80 5.30 -18.73
CA MET A 1 13.06 3.85 -18.63
C MET A 1 11.78 3.14 -18.98
N SER A 2 11.81 2.16 -19.89
CA SER A 2 10.67 1.27 -20.16
C SER A 2 10.92 -0.06 -19.45
N ILE A 3 9.88 -0.63 -18.84
CA ILE A 3 9.91 -1.95 -18.22
C ILE A 3 8.93 -2.80 -19.03
N THR A 4 9.40 -3.95 -19.51
CA THR A 4 8.54 -4.94 -20.16
C THR A 4 8.06 -5.93 -19.10
N ILE A 5 6.74 -6.11 -19.03
CA ILE A 5 6.10 -7.04 -18.08
C ILE A 5 5.27 -8.00 -18.92
N ASP A 6 5.57 -9.29 -18.81
CA ASP A 6 4.83 -10.34 -19.50
C ASP A 6 3.66 -10.80 -18.62
N PHE A 7 2.45 -10.69 -19.14
CA PHE A 7 1.23 -11.20 -18.51
C PHE A 7 0.77 -12.48 -19.21
N ASN A 8 0.25 -13.42 -18.44
CA ASN A 8 -0.52 -14.53 -19.00
C ASN A 8 -1.73 -13.96 -19.76
N PRO A 9 -2.06 -14.46 -20.97
CA PRO A 9 -3.21 -13.98 -21.74
C PRO A 9 -4.53 -13.88 -20.96
N ALA A 10 -4.79 -14.80 -20.03
CA ALA A 10 -6.00 -14.75 -19.20
C ALA A 10 -6.02 -13.54 -18.25
N ASP A 11 -4.87 -13.22 -17.64
CA ASP A 11 -4.73 -12.08 -16.74
C ASP A 11 -4.80 -10.77 -17.53
N MET A 12 -4.21 -10.75 -18.73
CA MET A 12 -4.26 -9.58 -19.60
C MET A 12 -5.70 -9.24 -20.03
N ALA A 13 -6.50 -10.25 -20.39
CA ALA A 13 -7.91 -10.06 -20.71
C ALA A 13 -8.73 -9.50 -19.52
N LEU A 14 -8.40 -9.94 -18.29
CA LEU A 14 -9.02 -9.40 -17.08
C LEU A 14 -8.60 -7.95 -16.83
N ILE A 15 -7.31 -7.63 -16.99
CA ILE A 15 -6.77 -6.28 -16.82
C ILE A 15 -7.44 -5.32 -17.82
N GLU A 16 -7.54 -5.69 -19.10
CA GLU A 16 -8.20 -4.89 -20.12
C GLU A 16 -9.66 -4.60 -19.76
N LYS A 17 -10.40 -5.63 -19.33
CA LYS A 17 -11.79 -5.48 -18.90
C LYS A 17 -11.93 -4.49 -17.73
N GLN A 18 -11.02 -4.54 -16.77
CA GLN A 18 -11.03 -3.64 -15.61
C GLN A 18 -10.59 -2.22 -15.96
N ALA A 19 -9.64 -2.06 -16.87
CA ALA A 19 -9.23 -0.75 -17.38
C ALA A 19 -10.39 -0.06 -18.11
N ILE A 20 -11.12 -0.79 -18.96
CA ILE A 20 -12.33 -0.30 -19.63
C ILE A 20 -13.40 0.08 -18.61
N ALA A 21 -13.67 -0.78 -17.62
CA ALA A 21 -14.66 -0.51 -16.58
C ALA A 21 -14.33 0.74 -15.74
N ALA A 22 -13.04 1.05 -15.58
CA ALA A 22 -12.54 2.23 -14.89
C ALA A 22 -12.33 3.44 -15.82
N ASN A 23 -12.72 3.32 -17.10
CA ASN A 23 -12.62 4.36 -18.12
C ASN A 23 -11.22 4.98 -18.25
N GLN A 24 -10.19 4.14 -18.20
CA GLN A 24 -8.79 4.55 -18.30
C GLN A 24 -8.02 3.62 -19.25
N SER A 25 -6.82 4.04 -19.68
CA SER A 25 -5.97 3.20 -20.50
C SER A 25 -5.47 1.99 -19.71
N VAL A 26 -5.16 0.90 -20.42
CA VAL A 26 -4.60 -0.32 -19.82
C VAL A 26 -3.27 -0.03 -19.12
N GLU A 27 -2.43 0.80 -19.73
CA GLU A 27 -1.14 1.20 -19.17
C GLU A 27 -1.31 2.00 -17.87
N ASP A 28 -2.18 3.02 -17.87
CA ASP A 28 -2.46 3.82 -16.67
C ASP A 28 -3.04 2.96 -15.54
N PHE A 29 -3.92 2.01 -15.89
CA PHE A 29 -4.47 1.05 -14.94
C PHE A 29 -3.36 0.22 -14.28
N ILE A 30 -2.43 -0.34 -15.08
CA ILE A 30 -1.32 -1.16 -14.59
C ILE A 30 -0.38 -0.33 -13.71
N ILE A 31 -0.03 0.90 -14.11
CA ILE A 31 0.83 1.79 -13.33
C ILE A 31 0.18 2.09 -11.97
N LYS A 32 -1.09 2.50 -11.97
CA LYS A 32 -1.82 2.83 -10.75
C LYS A 32 -1.99 1.62 -9.83
N ALA A 33 -2.28 0.45 -10.39
CA ALA A 33 -2.38 -0.80 -9.63
C ALA A 33 -1.02 -1.18 -9.01
N SER A 34 0.07 -1.00 -9.75
CA SER A 34 1.44 -1.28 -9.28
C SER A 34 1.84 -0.35 -8.14
N MET A 35 1.56 0.95 -8.27
CA MET A 35 1.79 1.92 -7.19
C MET A 35 0.99 1.59 -5.93
N LYS A 36 -0.29 1.22 -6.10
CA LYS A 36 -1.14 0.81 -4.97
C LYS A 36 -0.61 -0.46 -4.29
N SER A 37 -0.15 -1.44 -5.07
CA SER A 37 0.46 -2.66 -4.55
C SER A 37 1.73 -2.37 -3.77
N ALA A 38 2.62 -1.52 -4.30
CA ALA A 38 3.85 -1.11 -3.62
C ALA A 38 3.56 -0.39 -2.29
N HIS A 39 2.60 0.54 -2.28
CA HIS A 39 2.18 1.24 -1.07
C HIS A 39 1.57 0.29 -0.03
N ASN A 40 0.74 -0.65 -0.48
CA ASN A 40 0.18 -1.68 0.39
C ASN A 40 1.26 -2.61 0.96
N ALA A 41 2.26 -3.00 0.16
CA ALA A 41 3.37 -3.82 0.63
C ALA A 41 4.22 -3.10 1.69
N GLU A 42 4.48 -1.80 1.49
CA GLU A 42 5.14 -0.95 2.48
C GLU A 42 4.33 -0.87 3.78
N TYR A 43 3.02 -0.62 3.68
CA TYR A 43 2.11 -0.57 4.82
C TYR A 43 2.08 -1.90 5.59
N LEU A 44 1.97 -3.03 4.88
CA LEU A 44 2.04 -4.37 5.48
C LEU A 44 3.39 -4.62 6.17
N ALA A 45 4.50 -4.16 5.57
CA ALA A 45 5.82 -4.26 6.17
C ALA A 45 5.98 -3.35 7.41
N MET A 46 5.28 -2.21 7.47
CA MET A 46 5.20 -1.38 8.68
C MET A 46 4.44 -2.11 9.80
N ILE A 47 3.30 -2.71 9.48
CA ILE A 47 2.51 -3.51 10.45
C ILE A 47 3.35 -4.68 10.99
N ASP A 48 3.99 -5.45 10.10
CA ASP A 48 4.83 -6.59 10.50
C ASP A 48 6.00 -6.15 11.41
N ARG A 49 6.63 -5.01 11.11
CA ARG A 49 7.64 -4.41 11.99
C ARG A 49 7.06 -4.01 13.35
N GLY A 50 5.88 -3.39 13.38
CA GLY A 50 5.19 -3.03 14.61
C GLY A 50 4.89 -4.24 15.49
N ILE A 51 4.34 -5.31 14.90
CA ILE A 51 4.06 -6.57 15.60
C ILE A 51 5.34 -7.16 16.18
N LYS A 52 6.42 -7.23 15.39
CA LYS A 52 7.71 -7.75 15.85
C LYS A 52 8.31 -6.92 16.99
N GLN A 53 8.15 -5.59 16.97
CA GLN A 53 8.61 -4.72 18.05
C GLN A 53 7.79 -4.91 19.33
N MET A 54 6.47 -5.05 19.22
CA MET A 54 5.61 -5.39 20.36
C MET A 54 5.98 -6.75 20.97
N GLN A 55 6.17 -7.77 20.14
CA GLN A 55 6.58 -9.11 20.59
C GLN A 55 7.95 -9.13 21.29
N LYS A 56 8.86 -8.25 20.87
CA LYS A 56 10.17 -8.09 21.51
C LYS A 56 10.14 -7.19 22.75
N GLY A 57 8.99 -6.61 23.11
CA GLY A 57 8.87 -5.64 24.19
C GLY A 57 9.59 -4.32 23.91
N THR A 58 9.94 -4.03 22.66
CA THR A 58 10.65 -2.82 22.23
C THR A 58 9.72 -1.81 21.55
N GLY A 59 8.42 -2.09 21.50
CA GLY A 59 7.42 -1.14 21.02
C GLY A 59 7.16 -0.05 22.07
N ARG A 60 7.00 1.20 21.63
CA ARG A 60 6.55 2.28 22.51
C ARG A 60 5.03 2.19 22.61
N TYR A 61 4.51 2.05 23.83
CA TYR A 61 3.10 2.31 24.10
C TYR A 61 2.93 3.82 24.21
N PHE A 62 1.95 4.35 23.50
CA PHE A 62 1.55 5.74 23.65
C PHE A 62 0.49 5.83 24.75
N THR A 63 0.54 6.85 25.59
CA THR A 63 -0.59 7.16 26.47
C THR A 63 -1.75 7.73 25.67
N ASP A 64 -2.95 7.74 26.25
CA ASP A 64 -4.14 8.27 25.57
C ASP A 64 -3.92 9.75 25.18
N GLU A 65 -3.24 10.52 26.04
CA GLU A 65 -2.90 11.92 25.76
C GLU A 65 -1.90 12.08 24.59
N GLU A 66 -0.92 11.18 24.47
CA GLU A 66 0.05 11.19 23.36
C GLU A 66 -0.63 10.83 22.02
N LEU A 67 -1.63 9.95 22.03
CA LEU A 67 -2.43 9.61 20.85
C LEU A 67 -3.32 10.77 20.41
N GLU A 68 -3.97 11.45 21.36
CA GLU A 68 -4.79 12.64 21.07
C GLU A 68 -3.95 13.76 20.45
N ALA A 69 -2.75 14.01 20.96
CA ALA A 69 -1.85 15.02 20.40
C ALA A 69 -1.40 14.67 18.96
N PHE A 70 -1.06 13.40 18.70
CA PHE A 70 -0.66 12.93 17.38
C PHE A 70 -1.77 13.04 16.32
N ILE A 71 -3.03 12.77 16.72
CA ILE A 71 -4.20 12.85 15.83
C ILE A 71 -4.60 14.30 15.56
N ASN A 72 -4.49 15.17 16.57
CA ASN A 72 -4.84 16.58 16.45
C ASN A 72 -3.73 17.44 15.82
N GLY A 73 -2.56 16.85 15.54
CA GLY A 73 -1.42 17.55 14.95
C GLY A 73 -0.71 18.49 15.92
N ASP A 74 -1.03 18.39 17.20
CA ASP A 74 -0.32 19.11 18.26
C ASP A 74 0.93 18.30 18.62
N ASN A 75 2.10 18.92 18.44
CA ASN A 75 3.33 18.33 18.96
C ASN A 75 3.29 18.43 20.50
N VAL A 76 3.39 17.29 21.18
CA VAL A 76 3.88 17.25 22.57
C VAL A 76 5.38 17.51 22.59
#